data_AF-V2X325-F1
#
_entry.id   AF-V2X325-F1
#
_cell.length_a   1.000
_cell.length_b   1.000
_cell.length_c   1.000
_cell.angle_alpha   90.00
_cell.angle_beta   90.00
_cell.angle_gamma   90.00
#
_symmetry.space_group_name_H-M   'P 1'
#
loop_
_entity.id
_entity.type
_entity.pdbx_description
1 polymer ?
#
loop_
_entity_poly.entity_id
_entity_poly.type
_entity_poly.pdbx_seq_one_letter_code
_entity_poly.pdbx_strand_id
1 'polypeptide(L)'
;MATSIDVSGTQTSAGDEGPGEIERLSSEKEGEKSIDFDYPDGGLRAWLVVLGAACSTLVSFGYVNSWGVSRTVRILKARKFEKDAQVFQTYYEGTLLSNYSPSSIAWIGSIQFALVFLPALPMGRLFDLGYFKVPFFISSACIVLSAFLTAQCTQYWQFILCQGILTGLACGCVSGPTVGVIGHWFKKRRGLAMGLRAVGSSVGGTIFPIVTKQLIGKVGFRWTMRILGFILLFVLSIPNLTLARRLPPKNVKGGLFNWSLF
;
A
#
# COMPACT_ATOMS: atom_id res chain seq x y z
N MET A 1 48.10 51.16 -26.21
CA MET A 1 48.95 50.19 -26.93
C MET A 1 48.44 48.81 -26.57
N ALA A 2 47.87 48.06 -27.54
CA ALA A 2 47.38 46.68 -27.37
C ALA A 2 48.55 45.75 -26.95
N THR A 3 48.39 44.54 -26.37
CA THR A 3 47.69 43.35 -26.91
C THR A 3 47.72 42.19 -25.87
N SER A 4 46.58 41.50 -25.63
CA SER A 4 46.35 40.01 -25.51
C SER A 4 47.05 39.16 -24.40
N ILE A 5 46.60 38.00 -23.85
CA ILE A 5 45.68 36.87 -24.16
C ILE A 5 45.26 36.18 -22.82
N ASP A 6 44.09 35.51 -22.81
CA ASP A 6 43.56 34.54 -21.81
C ASP A 6 44.43 33.28 -21.54
N VAL A 7 44.10 32.50 -20.48
CA VAL A 7 43.96 31.01 -20.45
C VAL A 7 44.19 30.38 -19.05
N SER A 8 43.10 29.81 -18.51
CA SER A 8 42.93 28.62 -17.64
C SER A 8 43.68 28.43 -16.30
N GLY A 9 42.91 28.00 -15.28
CA GLY A 9 43.37 26.93 -14.36
C GLY A 9 43.24 27.21 -12.86
N THR A 10 42.02 27.30 -12.31
CA THR A 10 41.83 27.22 -10.84
C THR A 10 41.71 25.75 -10.43
N GLN A 11 42.84 25.15 -10.03
CA GLN A 11 42.85 23.94 -9.21
C GLN A 11 42.88 24.35 -7.74
N THR A 12 41.78 24.15 -7.02
CA THR A 12 41.78 24.18 -5.56
C THR A 12 42.30 22.82 -5.09
N SER A 13 43.58 22.79 -4.68
CA SER A 13 44.23 21.60 -4.12
C SER A 13 43.57 21.22 -2.80
N ALA A 14 43.15 19.96 -2.73
CA ALA A 14 42.82 19.25 -1.51
C ALA A 14 44.08 19.09 -0.63
N GLY A 15 43.85 19.01 0.69
CA GLY A 15 44.76 18.38 1.63
C GLY A 15 45.38 19.32 2.66
N ASP A 16 44.64 19.56 3.76
CA ASP A 16 45.20 19.46 5.11
C ASP A 16 44.06 19.40 6.16
N GLU A 17 43.24 18.36 6.11
CA GLU A 17 42.32 18.05 7.22
C GLU A 17 43.09 17.23 8.26
N GLY A 18 43.56 17.89 9.31
CA GLY A 18 44.37 17.28 10.35
C GLY A 18 43.65 16.13 11.07
N PRO A 19 44.39 15.14 11.62
CA PRO A 19 43.82 13.94 12.23
C PRO A 19 42.83 14.23 13.37
N GLY A 20 42.96 15.38 14.05
CA GLY A 20 42.05 15.80 15.12
C GLY A 20 40.64 16.25 14.66
N GLU A 21 40.44 16.58 13.38
CA GLU A 21 39.13 16.98 12.85
C GLU A 21 38.32 15.77 12.38
N ILE A 22 39.01 14.76 11.82
CA ILE A 22 38.44 13.43 11.54
C ILE A 22 38.06 12.71 12.85
N GLU A 23 38.88 12.85 13.90
CA GLU A 23 38.61 12.29 15.23
C GLU A 23 37.45 13.00 15.94
N ARG A 24 37.27 14.31 15.73
CA ARG A 24 36.08 15.06 16.17
C ARG A 24 34.83 14.70 15.38
N LEU A 25 34.92 14.56 14.05
CA LEU A 25 33.80 14.14 13.19
C LEU A 25 33.38 12.68 13.42
N SER A 26 34.32 11.81 13.83
CA SER A 26 34.02 10.44 14.26
C SER A 26 33.47 10.41 15.68
N SER A 27 34.00 11.22 16.61
CA SER A 27 33.43 11.38 17.96
C SER A 27 32.04 12.03 17.96
N GLU A 28 31.74 12.92 17.00
CA GLU A 28 30.43 13.58 16.87
C GLU A 28 29.41 12.69 16.13
N LYS A 29 29.88 11.77 15.27
CA LYS A 29 29.08 10.65 14.72
C LYS A 29 28.83 9.54 15.75
N GLU A 30 29.68 9.38 16.75
CA GLU A 30 29.47 8.43 17.87
C GLU A 30 28.55 9.00 18.97
N GLY A 31 28.22 10.30 18.89
CA GLY A 31 27.37 11.02 19.86
C GLY A 31 25.87 10.96 19.60
N GLU A 32 25.38 10.44 18.47
CA GLU A 32 23.96 10.12 18.32
C GLU A 32 23.71 8.85 19.14
N LYS A 33 23.49 9.02 20.45
CA LYS A 33 22.98 7.97 21.35
C LYS A 33 21.92 7.21 20.58
N SER A 34 22.27 6.02 20.10
CA SER A 34 21.27 5.06 19.65
C SER A 34 20.42 4.82 20.89
N ILE A 35 19.27 5.49 20.95
CA ILE A 35 18.24 5.15 21.92
C ILE A 35 17.89 3.74 21.50
N ASP A 36 18.49 2.76 22.18
CA ASP A 36 18.17 1.36 21.97
C ASP A 36 16.77 1.21 22.54
N PHE A 37 15.79 1.56 21.71
CA PHE A 37 14.39 1.35 22.00
C PHE A 37 14.29 -0.14 22.27
N ASP A 38 13.94 -0.52 23.50
CA ASP A 38 13.74 -1.91 23.86
C ASP A 38 12.58 -2.44 23.00
N TYR A 39 12.89 -3.25 21.98
CA TYR A 39 11.89 -3.83 21.08
C TYR A 39 11.37 -5.11 21.74
N PRO A 40 10.06 -5.23 22.02
CA PRO A 40 9.46 -6.48 22.42
C PRO A 40 9.45 -7.33 21.15
N ASP A 41 10.57 -8.01 20.87
CA ASP A 41 10.76 -8.97 19.78
C ASP A 41 9.91 -10.25 20.03
N GLY A 42 8.66 -10.07 20.46
CA GLY A 42 7.73 -11.08 20.94
C GLY A 42 6.57 -10.51 21.78
N GLY A 43 5.70 -11.40 22.26
CA GLY A 43 4.54 -11.08 23.09
C GLY A 43 3.21 -11.08 22.35
N LEU A 44 2.12 -11.39 23.06
CA LEU A 44 0.77 -11.51 22.49
C LEU A 44 0.35 -10.23 21.73
N ARG A 45 0.65 -9.05 22.29
CA ARG A 45 0.35 -7.77 21.63
C ARG A 45 1.13 -7.56 20.33
N ALA A 46 2.40 -7.94 20.27
CA ALA A 46 3.22 -7.80 19.07
C ALA A 46 2.69 -8.71 17.95
N TRP A 47 2.31 -9.95 18.27
CA TRP A 47 1.70 -10.87 17.30
C TRP A 47 0.29 -10.47 16.86
N LEU A 48 -0.51 -9.89 17.75
CA LEU A 48 -1.82 -9.32 17.38
C LEU A 48 -1.68 -8.13 16.41
N VAL A 49 -0.64 -7.32 16.56
CA VAL A 49 -0.31 -6.24 15.60
C VAL A 49 0.06 -6.84 14.25
N VAL A 50 0.85 -7.92 14.20
CA VAL A 50 1.17 -8.61 12.94
C VAL A 50 -0.08 -9.20 12.30
N LEU A 51 -0.98 -9.79 13.08
CA LEU A 51 -2.26 -10.28 12.59
C LEU A 51 -3.10 -9.15 12.00
N GLY A 52 -3.18 -8.00 12.68
CA GLY A 52 -3.82 -6.80 12.15
C GLY A 52 -3.19 -6.36 10.83
N ALA A 53 -1.87 -6.26 10.78
CA ALA A 53 -1.15 -5.89 9.57
C ALA A 53 -1.38 -6.87 8.41
N ALA A 54 -1.48 -8.17 8.71
CA ALA A 54 -1.82 -9.20 7.74
C ALA A 54 -3.25 -9.02 7.23
N CYS A 55 -4.23 -8.74 8.11
CA CYS A 55 -5.62 -8.42 7.72
C CYS A 55 -5.70 -7.14 6.87
N SER A 56 -4.96 -6.09 7.20
CA SER A 56 -4.86 -4.87 6.38
C SER A 56 -4.27 -5.17 5.01
N THR A 57 -3.24 -6.02 4.95
CA THR A 57 -2.59 -6.39 3.68
C THR A 57 -3.48 -7.31 2.84
N LEU A 58 -4.26 -8.18 3.49
CA LEU A 58 -5.30 -8.99 2.87
C LEU A 58 -6.33 -8.10 2.17
N VAL A 59 -6.77 -7.02 2.81
CA VAL A 59 -7.72 -6.09 2.22
C VAL A 59 -7.05 -5.23 1.15
N SER A 60 -5.95 -4.54 1.45
CA SER A 60 -5.34 -3.60 0.51
C SER A 60 -4.83 -4.28 -0.76
N PHE A 61 -3.98 -5.30 -0.64
CA PHE A 61 -3.40 -5.97 -1.80
C PHE A 61 -4.25 -7.15 -2.28
N GLY A 62 -4.86 -7.92 -1.37
CA GLY A 62 -5.68 -9.06 -1.78
C GLY A 62 -6.94 -8.63 -2.53
N TYR A 63 -7.64 -7.58 -2.08
CA TYR A 63 -8.79 -7.05 -2.82
C TYR A 63 -8.37 -6.49 -4.18
N VAL A 64 -7.30 -5.69 -4.25
CA VAL A 64 -6.78 -5.11 -5.52
C VAL A 64 -6.31 -6.20 -6.49
N ASN A 65 -5.57 -7.20 -6.01
CA ASN A 65 -5.11 -8.34 -6.81
C ASN A 65 -6.26 -9.15 -7.39
N SER A 66 -7.40 -9.21 -6.71
CA SER A 66 -8.59 -9.91 -7.20
C SER A 66 -9.18 -9.31 -8.46
N TRP A 67 -8.91 -8.03 -8.72
CA TRP A 67 -9.28 -7.34 -9.95
C TRP A 67 -8.23 -7.48 -11.04
N GLY A 68 -6.94 -7.45 -10.65
CA GLY A 68 -5.79 -7.55 -11.54
C GLY A 68 -5.56 -8.92 -12.18
N VAL A 69 -6.34 -9.95 -11.82
CA VAL A 69 -6.41 -11.20 -12.59
C VAL A 69 -7.20 -10.94 -13.89
N SER A 70 -6.63 -10.07 -14.71
CA SER A 70 -6.97 -9.87 -16.10
C SER A 70 -6.44 -11.05 -16.89
N ARG A 71 -7.28 -11.55 -17.77
CA ARG A 71 -7.08 -12.70 -18.65
C ARG A 71 -5.83 -12.50 -19.53
N THR A 72 -4.68 -13.10 -19.19
CA THR A 72 -3.74 -13.63 -20.20
C THR A 72 -4.12 -15.09 -20.46
N VAL A 73 -5.30 -15.28 -21.03
CA VAL A 73 -5.66 -16.55 -21.68
C VAL A 73 -6.28 -16.21 -23.04
N ARG A 74 -5.40 -15.74 -23.93
CA ARG A 74 -5.40 -16.22 -25.31
C ARG A 74 -4.20 -17.15 -25.36
N ILE A 75 -4.43 -18.46 -25.33
CA ILE A 75 -4.12 -19.39 -26.42
C ILE A 75 -4.55 -20.77 -25.89
N LEU A 76 -5.21 -21.56 -26.75
CA LEU A 76 -5.64 -22.96 -26.58
C LEU A 76 -7.07 -23.21 -26.07
N LYS A 77 -7.95 -23.18 -27.07
CA LYS A 77 -8.96 -24.21 -27.35
C LYS A 77 -8.72 -25.53 -26.58
N ALA A 78 -9.78 -26.03 -25.94
CA ALA A 78 -10.01 -27.41 -25.50
C ALA A 78 -9.22 -27.93 -24.27
N ARG A 79 -9.67 -27.56 -23.06
CA ARG A 79 -9.83 -28.56 -21.98
C ARG A 79 -10.96 -28.19 -21.02
N LYS A 80 -11.92 -29.12 -20.90
CA LYS A 80 -13.22 -29.05 -20.21
C LYS A 80 -13.13 -29.03 -18.67
N PHE A 81 -12.10 -28.41 -18.08
CA PHE A 81 -11.92 -28.31 -16.63
C PHE A 81 -11.40 -26.94 -16.14
N GLU A 82 -11.29 -25.96 -17.04
CA GLU A 82 -10.77 -24.62 -16.75
C GLU A 82 -11.92 -23.61 -16.77
N LYS A 83 -12.87 -23.74 -15.83
CA LYS A 83 -13.89 -22.70 -15.63
C LYS A 83 -13.21 -21.51 -14.95
N ASP A 84 -12.81 -20.54 -15.76
CA ASP A 84 -12.63 -19.10 -15.53
C ASP A 84 -12.42 -18.64 -14.07
N ALA A 85 -11.17 -18.33 -13.73
CA ALA A 85 -10.81 -17.45 -12.63
C ALA A 85 -10.61 -16.02 -13.17
N GLN A 86 -11.66 -15.41 -13.72
CA GLN A 86 -11.72 -13.96 -13.99
C GLN A 86 -13.16 -13.50 -13.81
N VAL A 87 -13.47 -12.90 -12.66
CA VAL A 87 -14.88 -12.67 -12.29
C VAL A 87 -15.34 -11.27 -12.68
N PHE A 88 -14.48 -10.27 -12.58
CA PHE A 88 -14.90 -8.89 -12.74
C PHE A 88 -14.78 -8.38 -14.17
N GLN A 89 -13.61 -8.52 -14.81
CA GLN A 89 -13.41 -8.04 -16.17
C GLN A 89 -14.26 -8.82 -17.19
N THR A 90 -14.31 -10.15 -17.10
CA THR A 90 -15.15 -10.98 -17.98
C THR A 90 -16.65 -10.71 -17.77
N TYR A 91 -17.08 -10.36 -16.56
CA TYR A 91 -18.47 -9.98 -16.30
C TYR A 91 -18.80 -8.59 -16.88
N TYR A 92 -17.90 -7.61 -16.73
CA TYR A 92 -18.07 -6.28 -17.35
C TYR A 92 -18.06 -6.36 -18.87
N GLU A 93 -17.14 -7.11 -19.47
CA GLU A 93 -17.08 -7.34 -20.92
C GLU A 93 -18.33 -8.08 -21.43
N GLY A 94 -18.88 -9.00 -20.64
CA GLY A 94 -19.98 -9.86 -21.06
C GLY A 94 -21.40 -9.30 -20.83
N THR A 95 -21.62 -8.41 -19.86
CA THR A 95 -22.99 -8.00 -19.48
C THR A 95 -23.22 -6.51 -19.24
N LEU A 96 -22.26 -5.76 -18.71
CA LEU A 96 -22.51 -4.37 -18.26
C LEU A 96 -21.86 -3.30 -19.16
N LEU A 97 -20.70 -3.61 -19.76
CA LEU A 97 -19.88 -2.71 -20.58
C LEU A 97 -19.45 -3.39 -21.90
N SER A 98 -20.33 -4.17 -22.52
CA SER A 98 -20.05 -4.87 -23.80
C SER A 98 -19.65 -3.94 -24.94
N ASN A 99 -19.95 -2.63 -24.83
CA ASN A 99 -19.60 -1.60 -25.80
C ASN A 99 -18.18 -1.01 -25.61
N TYR A 100 -17.45 -1.39 -24.56
CA TYR A 100 -16.11 -0.86 -24.28
C TYR A 100 -15.01 -1.88 -24.58
N SER A 101 -13.86 -1.40 -25.05
CA SER A 101 -12.72 -2.27 -25.35
C SER A 101 -12.12 -2.88 -24.07
N PRO A 102 -11.55 -4.10 -24.11
CA PRO A 102 -10.84 -4.71 -22.99
C PRO A 102 -9.70 -3.83 -22.44
N SER A 103 -9.06 -3.04 -23.31
CA SER A 103 -8.04 -2.06 -22.93
C SER A 103 -8.61 -0.96 -22.04
N SER A 104 -9.81 -0.44 -22.38
CA SER A 104 -10.51 0.54 -21.55
C SER A 104 -10.80 -0.02 -20.15
N ILE A 105 -11.24 -1.27 -20.04
CA ILE A 105 -11.53 -1.88 -18.74
C ILE A 105 -10.24 -2.09 -17.91
N ALA A 106 -9.13 -2.44 -18.57
CA ALA A 106 -7.83 -2.60 -17.91
C ALA A 106 -7.32 -1.32 -17.24
N TRP A 107 -7.66 -0.13 -17.78
CA TRP A 107 -7.28 1.15 -17.18
C TRP A 107 -7.78 1.32 -15.75
N ILE A 108 -8.94 0.76 -15.39
CA ILE A 108 -9.46 0.84 -14.02
C ILE A 108 -8.48 0.17 -13.04
N GLY A 109 -8.03 -1.04 -13.37
CA GLY A 109 -7.06 -1.79 -12.56
C GLY A 109 -5.69 -1.12 -12.53
N SER A 110 -5.22 -0.61 -13.66
CA SER A 110 -3.93 0.10 -13.75
C SER A 110 -3.91 1.36 -12.88
N ILE A 111 -4.98 2.18 -12.93
CA ILE A 111 -5.13 3.37 -12.09
C ILE A 111 -5.19 2.97 -10.62
N GLN A 112 -5.92 1.89 -10.29
CA GLN A 112 -6.01 1.36 -8.93
C GLN A 112 -4.62 1.00 -8.38
N PHE A 113 -3.81 0.24 -9.12
CA PHE A 113 -2.46 -0.13 -8.70
C PHE A 113 -1.51 1.07 -8.62
N ALA A 114 -1.57 1.99 -9.58
CA ALA A 114 -0.74 3.21 -9.56
C ALA A 114 -1.01 4.05 -8.30
N LEU A 115 -2.29 4.20 -7.95
CA LEU A 115 -2.72 4.99 -6.78
C LEU A 115 -2.56 4.27 -5.44
N VAL A 116 -2.22 2.98 -5.42
CA VAL A 116 -1.82 2.29 -4.18
C VAL A 116 -0.42 2.75 -3.73
N PHE A 117 0.50 3.00 -4.66
CA PHE A 117 1.87 3.35 -4.31
C PHE A 117 2.10 4.86 -4.15
N LEU A 118 1.38 5.69 -4.92
CA LEU A 118 1.54 7.15 -4.91
C LEU A 118 1.34 7.80 -3.51
N PRO A 119 0.26 7.53 -2.75
CA PRO A 119 0.03 8.14 -1.44
C PRO A 119 0.85 7.50 -0.31
N ALA A 120 1.62 6.43 -0.58
CA ALA A 120 2.42 5.76 0.44
C ALA A 120 3.50 6.69 1.04
N LEU A 121 4.07 7.59 0.22
CA LEU A 121 5.08 8.57 0.64
C LEU A 121 4.55 9.60 1.66
N PRO A 122 3.49 10.40 1.34
CA PRO A 122 2.96 11.37 2.31
C PRO A 122 2.39 10.68 3.55
N MET A 123 1.85 9.48 3.42
CA MET A 123 1.29 8.74 4.55
C MET A 123 2.37 8.14 5.45
N GLY A 124 3.53 7.77 4.90
CA GLY A 124 4.72 7.43 5.69
C GLY A 124 5.18 8.62 6.54
N ARG A 125 5.23 9.82 5.95
CA ARG A 125 5.55 11.05 6.68
C ARG A 125 4.53 11.35 7.79
N LEU A 126 3.24 11.20 7.50
CA LEU A 126 2.17 11.42 8.47
C LEU A 126 2.23 10.42 9.63
N PHE A 127 2.65 9.18 9.35
CA PHE A 127 2.93 8.16 10.35
C PHE A 127 4.12 8.54 11.26
N ASP A 128 5.19 9.10 10.70
CA ASP A 128 6.34 9.58 11.46
C ASP A 128 5.96 10.72 12.42
N LEU A 129 5.08 11.63 11.98
CA LEU A 129 4.50 12.72 12.79
C LEU A 129 3.57 12.22 13.89
N GLY A 130 3.17 10.94 13.86
CA GLY A 130 2.38 10.27 14.90
C GLY A 130 0.88 10.24 14.68
N TYR A 131 0.39 10.76 13.55
CA TYR A 131 -1.01 10.67 13.15
C TYR A 131 -1.26 9.34 12.43
N PHE A 132 -1.44 8.26 13.20
CA PHE A 132 -1.70 6.92 12.66
C PHE A 132 -3.18 6.53 12.68
N LYS A 133 -3.83 6.60 13.85
CA LYS A 133 -5.17 6.03 14.04
C LYS A 133 -6.25 6.72 13.21
N VAL A 134 -6.24 8.05 13.15
CA VAL A 134 -7.27 8.81 12.44
C VAL A 134 -7.19 8.61 10.92
N PRO A 135 -6.02 8.78 10.26
CA PRO A 135 -5.91 8.51 8.82
C PRO A 135 -6.19 7.05 8.45
N PHE A 136 -5.79 6.10 9.31
CA PHE A 136 -6.04 4.68 9.10
C PHE A 136 -7.54 4.36 9.16
N PHE A 137 -8.26 4.91 10.15
CA PHE A 137 -9.71 4.73 10.28
C PHE A 137 -10.46 5.34 9.09
N ILE A 138 -10.12 6.57 8.70
CA ILE A 138 -10.70 7.24 7.53
C ILE A 138 -10.47 6.39 6.27
N SER A 139 -9.24 5.92 6.05
CA SER A 139 -8.92 5.10 4.88
C SER A 139 -9.67 3.76 4.90
N SER A 140 -9.81 3.13 6.07
CA SER A 140 -10.60 1.91 6.23
C SER A 140 -12.07 2.14 5.88
N ALA A 141 -12.66 3.23 6.36
CA ALA A 141 -14.03 3.61 6.02
C ALA A 141 -14.19 3.90 4.52
N CYS A 142 -13.22 4.56 3.90
CA CYS A 142 -13.21 4.81 2.45
C CYS A 142 -13.17 3.52 1.62
N ILE A 143 -12.42 2.49 2.04
CA ILE A 143 -12.39 1.18 1.34
C ILE A 143 -13.75 0.47 1.43
N VAL A 144 -14.39 0.51 2.61
CA VAL A 144 -15.71 -0.09 2.79
C VAL A 144 -16.75 0.67 1.95
N LEU A 145 -16.73 2.00 2.03
CA LEU A 145 -17.62 2.86 1.26
C LEU A 145 -17.45 2.65 -0.25
N SER A 146 -16.21 2.53 -0.74
CA SER A 146 -15.97 2.29 -2.16
C SER A 146 -16.57 0.97 -2.62
N ALA A 147 -16.46 -0.11 -1.84
CA ALA A 147 -17.09 -1.39 -2.16
C ALA A 147 -18.63 -1.29 -2.27
N PHE A 148 -19.27 -0.56 -1.35
CA PHE A 148 -20.71 -0.31 -1.39
C PHE A 148 -21.13 0.60 -2.56
N LEU A 149 -20.33 1.62 -2.89
CA LEU A 149 -20.57 2.48 -4.04
C LEU A 149 -20.44 1.71 -5.36
N THR A 150 -19.42 0.84 -5.48
CA THR A 150 -19.22 -0.03 -6.64
C THR A 150 -20.44 -0.95 -6.88
N ALA A 151 -21.14 -1.36 -5.82
CA ALA A 151 -22.37 -2.14 -5.95
C ALA A 151 -23.50 -1.39 -6.70
N GLN A 152 -23.46 -0.06 -6.72
CA GLN A 152 -24.46 0.80 -7.36
C GLN A 152 -23.98 1.46 -8.65
N CYS A 153 -22.71 1.27 -9.00
CA CYS A 153 -22.17 1.76 -10.26
C CYS A 153 -22.82 1.07 -11.46
N THR A 154 -23.20 1.85 -12.46
CA THR A 154 -23.75 1.38 -13.75
C THR A 154 -22.94 1.88 -14.93
N GLN A 155 -22.19 2.97 -14.76
CA GLN A 155 -21.41 3.61 -15.83
C GLN A 155 -19.90 3.42 -15.62
N TYR A 156 -19.14 3.34 -16.71
CA TYR A 156 -17.68 3.16 -16.70
C TYR A 156 -16.94 4.17 -15.81
N TRP A 157 -17.27 5.47 -15.92
CA TRP A 157 -16.61 6.53 -15.15
C TRP A 157 -16.82 6.37 -13.62
N GLN A 158 -17.96 5.82 -13.20
CA GLN A 158 -18.26 5.57 -11.79
C GLN A 158 -17.35 4.48 -11.23
N PHE A 159 -17.04 3.46 -12.03
CA PHE A 159 -16.07 2.42 -11.68
C PHE A 159 -14.65 2.99 -11.57
N ILE A 160 -14.22 3.86 -12.50
CA ILE A 160 -12.92 4.54 -12.37
C ILE A 160 -12.83 5.30 -11.04
N LEU A 161 -13.85 6.08 -10.69
CA LEU A 161 -13.80 6.91 -9.49
C LEU A 161 -13.86 6.09 -8.20
N CYS A 162 -14.82 5.17 -8.08
CA CYS A 162 -15.01 4.42 -6.84
C CYS A 162 -13.92 3.34 -6.68
N GLN A 163 -13.60 2.64 -7.76
CA GLN A 163 -12.72 1.47 -7.71
C GLN A 163 -11.28 1.82 -8.05
N GLY A 164 -11.04 2.63 -9.08
CA GLY A 164 -9.69 3.06 -9.43
C GLY A 164 -9.14 4.04 -8.40
N ILE A 165 -9.79 5.19 -8.27
CA ILE A 165 -9.26 6.32 -7.50
C ILE A 165 -9.49 6.14 -6.00
N LEU A 166 -10.75 6.02 -5.56
CA LEU A 166 -11.08 6.00 -4.14
C LEU A 166 -10.49 4.78 -3.43
N THR A 167 -10.63 3.58 -4.01
CA THR A 167 -10.05 2.36 -3.43
C THR A 167 -8.52 2.37 -3.51
N GLY A 168 -7.93 2.77 -4.65
CA GLY A 168 -6.48 2.83 -4.80
C GLY A 168 -5.82 3.74 -3.77
N LEU A 169 -6.32 4.97 -3.64
CA LEU A 169 -5.82 5.94 -2.65
C LEU A 169 -5.96 5.42 -1.22
N ALA A 170 -7.14 4.89 -0.87
CA ALA A 170 -7.38 4.40 0.49
C ALA A 170 -6.49 3.19 0.85
N CYS A 171 -6.30 2.25 -0.08
CA CYS A 171 -5.39 1.12 0.09
C CYS A 171 -3.93 1.56 0.27
N GLY A 172 -3.49 2.59 -0.46
CA GLY A 172 -2.15 3.15 -0.31
C GLY A 172 -1.94 3.84 1.04
N CYS A 173 -2.93 4.59 1.51
CA CYS A 173 -2.93 5.23 2.83
C CYS A 173 -2.87 4.23 3.99
N VAL A 174 -3.44 3.03 3.82
CA VAL A 174 -3.36 1.94 4.81
C VAL A 174 -2.00 1.24 4.74
N SER A 175 -1.48 1.00 3.53
CA SER A 175 -0.33 0.12 3.31
C SER A 175 0.98 0.68 3.84
N GLY A 176 1.23 1.99 3.65
CA GLY A 176 2.47 2.65 4.09
C GLY A 176 2.67 2.57 5.61
N PRO A 177 1.75 3.13 6.42
CA PRO A 177 1.83 3.12 7.88
C PRO A 177 1.91 1.70 8.47
N THR A 178 1.25 0.73 7.85
CA THR A 178 1.30 -0.68 8.29
C THR A 178 2.71 -1.27 8.21
N VAL A 179 3.56 -0.83 7.26
CA VAL A 179 4.98 -1.24 7.21
C VAL A 179 5.73 -0.63 8.41
N GLY A 180 5.50 0.66 8.67
CA GLY A 180 6.14 1.39 9.76
C GLY A 180 5.83 0.81 11.14
N VAL A 181 4.57 0.45 11.39
CA VAL A 181 4.14 -0.16 12.66
C VAL A 181 4.91 -1.45 12.94
N ILE A 182 5.06 -2.37 11.97
CA ILE A 182 5.81 -3.62 12.20
C ILE A 182 7.27 -3.31 12.59
N GLY A 183 7.87 -2.30 11.97
CA GLY A 183 9.22 -1.84 12.31
C GLY A 183 9.36 -1.30 13.74
N HIS A 184 8.28 -0.83 14.37
CA HIS A 184 8.29 -0.35 15.77
C HIS A 184 8.21 -1.49 16.79
N TRP A 185 7.72 -2.67 16.38
CA TRP A 185 7.50 -3.80 17.28
C TRP A 185 8.60 -4.86 17.18
N PHE A 186 9.23 -5.03 16.00
CA PHE A 186 10.24 -6.06 15.77
C PHE A 186 11.53 -5.49 15.17
N LYS A 187 12.67 -5.82 15.78
CA LYS A 187 14.03 -5.55 15.26
C LYS A 187 14.68 -6.86 14.82
N LYS A 188 14.80 -7.85 15.72
CA LYS A 188 15.45 -9.14 15.43
C LYS A 188 14.60 -10.07 14.57
N ARG A 189 13.27 -10.08 14.76
CA ARG A 189 12.33 -10.94 14.01
C ARG A 189 11.54 -10.21 12.92
N ARG A 190 12.02 -9.04 12.49
CA ARG A 190 11.32 -8.17 11.53
C ARG A 190 11.01 -8.87 10.20
N GLY A 191 11.95 -9.67 9.70
CA GLY A 191 11.76 -10.43 8.44
C GLY A 191 10.58 -11.40 8.51
N LEU A 192 10.45 -12.13 9.63
CA LEU A 192 9.35 -13.06 9.84
C LEU A 192 8.01 -12.32 9.98
N ALA A 193 7.98 -11.22 10.73
CA ALA A 193 6.77 -10.40 10.89
C ALA A 193 6.30 -9.80 9.54
N MET A 194 7.23 -9.33 8.71
CA MET A 194 6.93 -8.85 7.36
C MET A 194 6.47 -9.98 6.43
N GLY A 195 7.08 -11.16 6.55
CA GLY A 195 6.64 -12.36 5.82
C GLY A 195 5.21 -12.76 6.17
N LEU A 196 4.88 -12.83 7.47
CA LEU A 196 3.53 -13.18 7.93
C LEU A 196 2.49 -12.15 7.47
N ARG A 197 2.85 -10.86 7.46
CA ARG A 197 2.03 -9.83 6.84
C ARG A 197 1.81 -10.09 5.34
N ALA A 198 2.86 -10.44 4.60
CA ALA A 198 2.79 -10.67 3.16
C ALA A 198 1.90 -11.86 2.79
N VAL A 199 1.82 -12.89 3.66
CA VAL A 199 0.88 -14.02 3.51
C VAL A 199 -0.56 -13.53 3.38
N GLY A 200 -0.94 -12.47 4.09
CA GLY A 200 -2.27 -11.87 4.01
C GLY A 200 -2.68 -11.47 2.59
N SER A 201 -1.74 -10.92 1.79
CA SER A 201 -1.99 -10.55 0.39
C SER A 201 -2.36 -11.76 -0.47
N SER A 202 -1.63 -12.87 -0.31
CA SER A 202 -1.84 -14.10 -1.08
C SER A 202 -3.17 -14.77 -0.72
N VAL A 203 -3.49 -14.80 0.57
CA VAL A 203 -4.77 -15.33 1.07
C VAL A 203 -5.93 -14.50 0.52
N GLY A 204 -5.85 -13.17 0.59
CA GLY A 204 -6.89 -12.28 0.05
C GLY A 204 -7.05 -12.41 -1.46
N GLY A 205 -5.94 -12.43 -2.20
CA GLY A 205 -5.95 -12.60 -3.66
C GLY A 205 -6.52 -13.94 -4.13
N THR A 206 -6.59 -14.95 -3.25
CA THR A 206 -7.21 -16.25 -3.56
C THR A 206 -8.67 -16.30 -3.12
N ILE A 207 -8.99 -15.82 -1.92
CA ILE A 207 -10.35 -15.91 -1.35
C ILE A 207 -11.33 -15.01 -2.10
N PHE A 208 -10.99 -13.75 -2.35
CA PHE A 208 -11.91 -12.77 -2.92
C PHE A 208 -12.40 -13.14 -4.34
N PRO A 209 -11.57 -13.63 -5.28
CA PRO A 209 -12.05 -14.07 -6.58
C PRO A 209 -12.97 -15.30 -6.48
N ILE A 210 -12.64 -16.26 -5.61
CA ILE A 210 -13.45 -17.47 -5.41
C ILE A 210 -14.84 -17.10 -4.88
N VAL A 211 -14.88 -16.27 -3.83
CA VAL A 211 -16.14 -15.78 -3.24
C VAL A 211 -16.95 -15.02 -4.29
N THR A 212 -16.33 -14.06 -4.99
CA THR A 212 -17.03 -13.28 -6.02
C THR A 212 -17.63 -14.18 -7.10
N LYS A 213 -16.87 -15.18 -7.57
CA LYS A 213 -17.32 -16.11 -8.62
C LYS A 213 -18.54 -16.92 -8.21
N GLN A 214 -18.55 -17.42 -6.99
CA GLN A 214 -19.67 -18.23 -6.51
C GLN A 214 -20.90 -17.37 -6.22
N LEU A 215 -20.69 -16.16 -5.71
CA LEU A 215 -21.78 -15.25 -5.36
C LEU A 215 -22.43 -14.62 -6.60
N ILE A 216 -21.64 -14.26 -7.62
CA ILE A 216 -22.19 -13.59 -8.80
C ILE A 216 -23.21 -14.47 -9.53
N GLY A 217 -22.98 -15.79 -9.58
CA GLY A 217 -23.91 -16.75 -10.16
C GLY A 217 -25.16 -17.04 -9.34
N LYS A 218 -25.18 -16.69 -8.04
CA LYS A 218 -26.29 -16.98 -7.11
C LYS A 218 -27.15 -15.76 -6.81
N VAL A 219 -26.51 -14.62 -6.51
CA VAL A 219 -27.17 -13.40 -6.01
C VAL A 219 -27.00 -12.18 -6.92
N GLY A 220 -26.24 -12.33 -8.01
CA GLY A 220 -25.94 -11.26 -8.95
C GLY A 220 -24.88 -10.27 -8.45
N PHE A 221 -24.43 -9.39 -9.35
CA PHE A 221 -23.30 -8.49 -9.11
C PHE A 221 -23.52 -7.52 -7.94
N ARG A 222 -24.68 -6.83 -7.90
CA ARG A 222 -24.96 -5.80 -6.88
C ARG A 222 -24.90 -6.37 -5.46
N TRP A 223 -25.54 -7.51 -5.21
CA TRP A 223 -25.50 -8.16 -3.89
C TRP A 223 -24.14 -8.78 -3.58
N THR A 224 -23.43 -9.29 -4.58
CA THR A 224 -22.04 -9.78 -4.42
C THR A 224 -21.12 -8.69 -3.88
N MET A 225 -21.17 -7.49 -4.47
CA MET A 225 -20.35 -6.36 -4.02
C MET A 225 -20.71 -5.89 -2.60
N ARG A 226 -21.99 -5.93 -2.21
CA ARG A 226 -22.42 -5.63 -0.84
C ARG A 226 -21.88 -6.65 0.17
N ILE A 227 -21.94 -7.94 -0.16
CA ILE A 227 -21.40 -9.01 0.69
C ILE A 227 -19.88 -8.84 0.85
N LEU A 228 -19.17 -8.52 -0.23
CA LEU A 228 -17.75 -8.17 -0.15
C LEU A 228 -17.51 -6.95 0.74
N GLY A 229 -18.34 -5.91 0.65
CA GLY A 229 -18.29 -4.75 1.55
C GLY A 229 -18.41 -5.13 3.03
N PHE A 230 -19.32 -6.05 3.38
CA PHE A 230 -19.43 -6.56 4.76
C PHE A 230 -18.22 -7.37 5.20
N ILE A 231 -17.65 -8.21 4.31
CA ILE A 231 -16.41 -8.96 4.59
C ILE A 231 -15.25 -7.98 4.83
N LEU A 232 -15.11 -6.97 3.98
CA LEU A 232 -14.09 -5.93 4.11
C LEU A 232 -14.24 -5.15 5.42
N LEU A 233 -15.47 -4.81 5.82
CA LEU A 233 -15.75 -4.15 7.10
C LEU A 233 -15.31 -5.02 8.28
N PHE A 234 -15.63 -6.31 8.27
CA PHE A 234 -15.21 -7.23 9.33
C PHE A 234 -13.69 -7.35 9.41
N VAL A 235 -13.02 -7.58 8.27
CA VAL A 235 -11.56 -7.75 8.23
C VAL A 235 -10.83 -6.47 8.58
N LEU A 236 -11.33 -5.29 8.19
CA LEU A 236 -10.75 -3.99 8.54
C LEU A 236 -11.01 -3.58 10.00
N SER A 237 -12.02 -4.14 10.66
CA SER A 237 -12.27 -3.87 12.08
C SER A 237 -11.14 -4.41 12.95
N ILE A 238 -10.55 -5.55 12.59
CA ILE A 238 -9.43 -6.19 13.29
C ILE A 238 -8.21 -5.24 13.40
N PRO A 239 -7.61 -4.74 12.30
CA PRO A 239 -6.46 -3.84 12.38
C PRO A 239 -6.79 -2.50 13.03
N ASN A 240 -8.02 -1.99 12.93
CA ASN A 240 -8.42 -0.78 13.65
C ASN A 240 -8.33 -0.95 15.18
N LEU A 241 -8.55 -2.17 15.68
CA LEU A 241 -8.45 -2.51 17.10
C LEU A 241 -7.03 -2.93 17.51
N THR A 242 -6.32 -3.66 16.65
CA THR A 242 -5.02 -4.27 17.01
C THR A 242 -3.82 -3.40 16.67
N LEU A 243 -3.88 -2.55 15.63
CA LEU A 243 -2.75 -1.73 15.25
C LEU A 243 -2.58 -0.57 16.23
N ALA A 244 -1.48 -0.61 16.97
CA ALA A 244 -1.07 0.44 17.89
C ALA A 244 0.36 0.85 17.62
N ARG A 245 0.60 2.16 17.56
CA ARG A 245 1.94 2.74 17.47
C ARG A 245 2.56 2.75 18.88
N ARG A 246 3.76 2.17 19.02
CA ARG A 246 4.49 2.14 20.29
C ARG A 246 5.52 3.26 20.45
N LEU A 247 6.20 3.66 19.38
CA LEU A 247 7.23 4.70 19.45
C LEU A 247 6.61 6.11 19.54
N PRO A 248 7.21 7.02 20.34
CA PRO A 248 6.79 8.41 20.42
C PRO A 248 6.96 9.13 19.06
N PRO A 249 6.19 10.21 18.79
CA PRO A 249 6.30 10.96 17.54
C PRO A 249 7.71 11.52 17.38
N LYS A 250 8.33 11.28 16.22
CA LYS A 250 9.60 11.91 15.88
C LYS A 250 9.26 13.35 15.51
N ASN A 251 9.70 14.31 16.31
CA ASN A 251 9.55 15.74 16.01
C ASN A 251 10.46 16.11 14.84
N VAL A 252 10.06 15.73 13.62
CA VAL A 252 10.80 16.10 12.41
C VAL A 252 10.45 17.54 12.08
N LYS A 253 11.41 18.46 12.23
CA LYS A 253 11.27 19.85 11.77
C LYS A 253 11.04 19.84 10.24
N GLY A 254 10.00 20.52 9.76
CA GLY A 254 9.74 20.71 8.32
C GLY A 254 8.37 20.32 7.76
N GLY A 255 7.35 20.04 8.59
CA GLY A 255 5.98 19.82 8.11
C GLY A 255 5.79 18.59 7.19
N LEU A 256 4.64 18.54 6.51
CA LEU A 256 4.24 17.45 5.60
C LEU A 256 5.08 17.36 4.33
N PHE A 257 5.59 18.50 3.85
CA PHE A 257 6.44 18.59 2.67
C PHE A 257 7.73 19.32 3.03
N ASN A 258 8.75 18.56 3.46
CA ASN A 258 10.09 19.12 3.63
C ASN A 258 10.84 18.96 2.30
N TRP A 259 10.81 20.01 1.48
CA TRP A 259 11.51 20.09 0.19
C TRP A 259 13.04 20.07 0.32
N SER A 260 13.59 20.17 1.54
CA SER A 260 15.03 20.04 1.79
C SER A 260 15.53 18.59 1.80
N LEU A 261 14.63 17.61 1.68
CA LEU A 261 14.95 16.17 1.67
C LEU A 261 14.83 15.54 0.26
N PHE A 262 14.46 16.33 -0.75
CA PHE A 262 14.37 15.92 -2.15
C PHE A 262 15.47 16.57 -2.97
#